data_AF-A0AA42X7Z7-F1
#
_entry.id   AF-A0AA42X7Z7-F1
#
_cell.length_a   1.000
_cell.length_b   1.000
_cell.length_c   1.000
_cell.angle_alpha   90.00
_cell.angle_beta   90.00
_cell.angle_gamma   90.00
#
_symmetry.space_group_name_H-M   'P 1'
#
loop_
_entity.id
_entity.type
_entity.pdbx_description
1 polymer ?
#
loop_
_entity_poly.entity_id
_entity_poly.type
_entity_poly.pdbx_seq_one_letter_code
_entity_poly.pdbx_strand_id
1 'polypeptide(L)'
;MAALLLPLLGGCGTSQIKHTEWNSDWVDVSSDEIIPGNSTILRSDRLATLNPQSEKLIAQWMLDQNLSIIQASDAAEKFAPLQLNGLVPAEGEAVYLVRAASGVGGGSFVGYINDNGILILYGVMGSCGEQVHRVVAVSLNKRPAKVFGGCSGAL
;
A
#
# COMPACT_ATOMS: atom_id res chain seq x y z
N MET A 1 31.73 -49.81 16.55
CA MET A 1 30.67 -49.24 15.67
C MET A 1 29.70 -48.49 16.56
N ALA A 2 29.74 -47.16 16.52
CA ALA A 2 28.77 -46.28 17.17
C ALA A 2 28.29 -45.30 16.09
N ALA A 3 26.97 -45.18 15.95
CA ALA A 3 26.30 -44.37 14.95
C ALA A 3 25.60 -43.17 15.59
N LEU A 4 25.43 -42.12 14.78
CA LEU A 4 24.55 -40.94 14.96
C LEU A 4 25.08 -39.91 16.00
N LEU A 5 25.04 -38.59 15.77
CA LEU A 5 24.03 -37.74 15.13
C LEU A 5 24.70 -36.51 14.46
N LEU A 6 24.29 -36.19 13.24
CA LEU A 6 24.54 -34.90 12.60
C LEU A 6 23.59 -33.84 13.19
N PRO A 7 24.05 -32.67 13.64
CA PRO A 7 23.15 -31.57 13.92
C PRO A 7 22.73 -30.94 12.59
N LEU A 8 21.46 -31.14 12.25
CA LEU A 8 20.74 -30.32 11.28
C LEU A 8 20.69 -28.89 11.83
N LEU A 9 21.62 -28.04 11.41
CA LEU A 9 21.47 -26.60 11.51
C LEU A 9 20.41 -26.18 10.50
N GLY A 10 19.15 -26.32 10.91
CA GLY A 10 18.00 -25.75 10.23
C GLY A 10 18.14 -24.23 10.23
N GLY A 11 18.45 -23.69 9.05
CA GLY A 11 18.60 -22.27 8.84
C GLY A 11 17.36 -21.51 9.30
N CYS A 12 17.56 -20.49 10.13
CA CYS A 12 16.60 -19.43 10.35
C CYS A 12 16.57 -18.60 9.06
N GLY A 13 15.82 -19.07 8.07
CA GLY A 13 15.54 -18.32 6.86
C GLY A 13 14.61 -17.18 7.23
N THR A 14 15.15 -16.01 7.52
CA THR A 14 14.37 -14.78 7.43
C THR A 14 13.88 -14.69 5.99
N SER A 15 12.58 -14.90 5.78
CA SER A 15 11.93 -14.62 4.52
C SER A 15 12.08 -13.12 4.28
N GLN A 16 13.18 -12.70 3.66
CA GLN A 16 13.30 -11.36 3.12
C GLN A 16 12.19 -11.26 2.09
N ILE A 17 11.15 -10.50 2.44
CA ILE A 17 10.12 -10.09 1.51
C ILE A 17 10.88 -9.44 0.36
N LYS A 18 10.94 -10.11 -0.79
CA LYS A 18 11.47 -9.51 -2.00
C LYS A 18 10.53 -8.36 -2.35
N HIS A 19 10.91 -7.16 -1.97
CA HIS A 19 10.32 -5.96 -2.52
C HIS A 19 10.44 -6.10 -4.05
N THR A 20 9.32 -6.07 -4.75
CA THR A 20 9.38 -5.94 -6.20
C THR A 20 9.93 -4.55 -6.44
N GLU A 21 11.23 -4.48 -6.72
CA GLU A 21 11.91 -3.21 -6.99
C GLU A 21 11.16 -2.51 -8.11
N TRP A 22 10.66 -1.31 -7.80
CA TRP A 22 10.19 -0.40 -8.81
C TRP A 22 11.44 0.00 -9.61
N ASN A 23 11.58 -0.49 -10.83
CA ASN A 23 12.72 -0.16 -11.68
C ASN A 23 12.53 1.28 -12.20
N SER A 24 13.16 2.21 -11.50
CA SER A 24 13.00 3.65 -11.61
C SER A 24 14.37 4.32 -11.64
N ASP A 25 14.86 4.79 -12.78
CA ASP A 25 15.98 5.75 -12.89
C ASP A 25 15.71 7.15 -12.23
N TRP A 26 15.10 7.22 -11.03
CA TRP A 26 14.24 8.35 -10.63
C TRP A 26 14.75 9.08 -9.38
N VAL A 27 15.14 10.36 -9.54
CA VAL A 27 15.32 11.31 -8.44
C VAL A 27 14.97 12.71 -8.96
N ASP A 28 13.92 13.34 -8.44
CA ASP A 28 13.83 14.80 -8.43
C ASP A 28 14.31 15.26 -7.05
N VAL A 29 15.49 15.90 -7.03
CA VAL A 29 16.17 16.35 -5.81
C VAL A 29 15.80 17.80 -5.45
N SER A 30 14.89 18.43 -6.19
CA SER A 30 14.60 19.86 -6.04
C SER A 30 13.62 20.20 -4.91
N SER A 31 12.95 19.21 -4.31
CA SER A 31 11.92 19.42 -3.29
C SER A 31 12.10 18.61 -2.00
N ASP A 32 13.27 18.01 -1.75
CA ASP A 32 13.49 17.03 -0.66
C ASP A 32 12.50 15.83 -0.67
N GLU A 33 11.71 15.67 -1.73
CA GLU A 33 10.66 14.66 -1.89
C GLU A 33 11.00 13.71 -3.04
N ILE A 34 11.06 12.40 -2.77
CA ILE A 34 11.24 11.38 -3.81
C ILE A 34 9.91 11.19 -4.53
N ILE A 35 9.63 12.05 -5.50
CA ILE A 35 8.46 11.95 -6.37
C ILE A 35 8.76 10.97 -7.51
N PRO A 36 7.83 10.07 -7.86
CA PRO A 36 8.02 9.26 -9.03
C PRO A 36 7.97 10.14 -10.31
N GLY A 37 9.06 10.24 -11.09
CA GLY A 37 9.08 10.93 -12.39
C GLY A 37 7.96 10.49 -13.36
N ASN A 38 7.40 11.41 -14.15
CA ASN A 38 6.25 11.10 -15.04
C ASN A 38 5.04 10.45 -14.31
N SER A 39 4.84 10.79 -13.04
CA SER A 39 3.61 10.49 -12.31
C SER A 39 2.81 11.75 -12.04
N THR A 40 1.51 11.58 -11.84
CA THR A 40 0.62 12.64 -11.37
C THR A 40 0.28 12.36 -9.91
N ILE A 41 0.40 13.37 -9.06
CA ILE A 41 -0.07 13.32 -7.68
C ILE A 41 -1.58 13.12 -7.72
N LEU A 42 -2.08 12.11 -7.02
CA LEU A 42 -3.50 11.94 -6.78
C LEU A 42 -3.96 13.08 -5.87
N ARG A 43 -4.94 13.84 -6.34
CA ARG A 43 -5.60 14.85 -5.51
C ARG A 43 -6.08 14.22 -4.21
N SER A 44 -6.04 14.97 -3.12
CA SER A 44 -6.40 14.48 -1.79
C SER A 44 -7.85 13.98 -1.68
N ASP A 45 -8.76 14.42 -2.57
CA ASP A 45 -10.14 13.94 -2.66
C ASP A 45 -10.30 12.60 -3.40
N ARG A 46 -9.22 12.10 -4.02
CA ARG A 46 -9.14 10.82 -4.74
C ARG A 46 -8.57 9.69 -3.89
N LEU A 47 -8.13 9.97 -2.67
CA LEU A 47 -7.54 9.00 -1.77
C LEU A 47 -8.19 9.13 -0.39
N ALA A 48 -8.61 8.01 0.19
CA ALA A 48 -9.22 8.00 1.51
C ALA A 48 -8.83 6.77 2.32
N THR A 49 -8.79 6.96 3.64
CA THR A 49 -8.76 5.83 4.58
C THR A 49 -10.17 5.27 4.77
N LEU A 50 -10.23 3.97 5.07
CA LEU A 50 -11.47 3.30 5.43
C LEU A 50 -11.70 3.45 6.94
N ASN A 51 -12.93 3.17 7.40
CA ASN A 51 -13.13 2.99 8.83
C ASN A 51 -12.21 1.88 9.37
N PRO A 52 -11.63 2.02 10.58
CA PRO A 52 -10.58 1.12 11.06
C PRO A 52 -10.98 -0.36 11.12
N GLN A 53 -12.24 -0.66 11.42
CA GLN A 53 -12.72 -2.03 11.57
C GLN A 53 -12.80 -2.73 10.21
N SER A 54 -13.47 -2.12 9.23
CA SER A 54 -13.53 -2.66 7.86
C SER A 54 -12.15 -2.71 7.23
N GLU A 55 -11.32 -1.68 7.44
CA GLU A 55 -9.96 -1.65 6.92
C GLU A 55 -9.16 -2.86 7.37
N LYS A 56 -9.17 -3.18 8.67
CA LYS A 56 -8.44 -4.31 9.23
C LYS A 56 -8.90 -5.65 8.64
N LEU A 57 -10.21 -5.85 8.51
CA LEU A 57 -10.76 -7.09 7.93
C LEU A 57 -10.40 -7.24 6.45
N ILE A 58 -10.51 -6.15 5.69
CA ILE A 58 -10.19 -6.15 4.26
C ILE A 58 -8.68 -6.33 4.05
N ALA A 59 -7.85 -5.66 4.84
CA ALA A 59 -6.39 -5.80 4.79
C ALA A 59 -5.98 -7.25 5.03
N GLN A 60 -6.53 -7.90 6.06
CA GLN A 60 -6.25 -9.30 6.32
C GLN A 60 -6.73 -10.21 5.17
N TRP A 61 -7.95 -10.01 4.69
CA TRP A 61 -8.47 -10.79 3.57
C TRP A 61 -7.64 -10.63 2.30
N MET A 62 -7.23 -9.41 1.96
CA MET A 62 -6.36 -9.13 0.81
C MET A 62 -4.98 -9.78 0.95
N LEU A 63 -4.44 -9.88 2.18
CA LEU A 63 -3.20 -10.61 2.46
C LEU A 63 -3.39 -12.12 2.27
N ASP A 64 -4.42 -12.70 2.87
CA ASP A 64 -4.71 -14.14 2.83
C ASP A 64 -4.96 -14.62 1.38
N GLN A 65 -5.55 -13.77 0.55
CA GLN A 65 -5.83 -14.06 -0.87
C GLN A 65 -4.70 -13.63 -1.82
N ASN A 66 -3.61 -13.07 -1.30
CA ASN A 66 -2.53 -12.48 -2.08
C ASN A 66 -3.01 -11.43 -3.14
N LEU A 67 -4.05 -10.66 -2.82
CA LEU A 67 -4.58 -9.57 -3.64
C LEU A 67 -3.96 -8.20 -3.27
N SER A 68 -3.25 -7.54 -4.18
CA SER A 68 -2.72 -6.19 -3.94
C SER A 68 -3.73 -5.06 -4.24
N ILE A 69 -4.74 -5.37 -5.06
CA ILE A 69 -5.78 -4.45 -5.51
C ILE A 69 -7.10 -5.18 -5.79
N ILE A 70 -8.20 -4.57 -5.41
CA ILE A 70 -9.59 -5.02 -5.66
C ILE A 70 -10.48 -3.82 -5.98
N GLN A 71 -11.65 -4.04 -6.58
CA GLN A 71 -12.67 -2.99 -6.63
C GLN A 71 -13.38 -2.90 -5.27
N ALA A 72 -13.80 -1.69 -4.88
CA ALA A 72 -14.51 -1.49 -3.62
C ALA A 72 -15.88 -2.21 -3.60
N SER A 73 -16.54 -2.39 -4.74
CA SER A 73 -17.77 -3.19 -4.87
C SER A 73 -17.56 -4.63 -4.41
N ASP A 74 -16.46 -5.28 -4.83
CA ASP A 74 -16.14 -6.67 -4.48
C ASP A 74 -15.95 -6.85 -2.96
N ALA A 75 -15.37 -5.82 -2.32
CA ALA A 75 -15.24 -5.78 -0.86
C ALA A 75 -16.57 -5.50 -0.17
N ALA A 76 -17.43 -4.64 -0.73
CA ALA A 76 -18.73 -4.31 -0.17
C ALA A 76 -19.66 -5.54 -0.10
N GLU A 77 -19.59 -6.44 -1.07
CA GLU A 77 -20.33 -7.71 -1.03
C GLU A 77 -19.95 -8.60 0.17
N LYS A 78 -18.75 -8.43 0.72
CA LYS A 78 -18.21 -9.26 1.81
C LYS A 78 -18.17 -8.57 3.17
N PHE A 79 -17.94 -7.25 3.18
CA PHE A 79 -17.57 -6.48 4.37
C PHE A 79 -18.42 -5.22 4.58
N ALA A 80 -19.63 -5.16 4.01
CA ALA A 80 -20.51 -4.00 4.13
C ALA A 80 -20.79 -3.59 5.60
N PRO A 81 -20.89 -2.28 5.89
CA PRO A 81 -20.73 -1.14 4.97
C PRO A 81 -19.29 -0.63 4.85
N LEU A 82 -18.85 -0.31 3.62
CA LEU A 82 -17.61 0.44 3.40
C LEU A 82 -17.85 1.92 3.62
N GLN A 83 -17.18 2.49 4.62
CA GLN A 83 -17.15 3.94 4.84
C GLN A 83 -15.84 4.50 4.33
N LEU A 84 -15.92 5.32 3.28
CA LEU A 84 -14.78 5.91 2.56
C LEU A 84 -14.70 7.40 2.92
N ASN A 85 -13.92 7.73 3.95
CA ASN A 85 -13.97 9.06 4.56
C ASN A 85 -13.43 10.14 3.62
N GLY A 86 -14.30 11.03 3.15
CA GLY A 86 -13.90 12.17 2.31
C GLY A 86 -13.53 11.82 0.87
N LEU A 87 -13.73 10.56 0.44
CA LEU A 87 -13.52 10.17 -0.94
C LEU A 87 -14.65 10.73 -1.81
N VAL A 88 -14.30 11.50 -2.83
CA VAL A 88 -15.25 12.01 -3.81
C VAL A 88 -14.82 11.45 -5.16
N PRO A 89 -15.40 10.36 -5.68
CA PRO A 89 -15.09 9.87 -7.01
C PRO A 89 -15.51 10.87 -8.11
N ALA A 90 -14.87 10.80 -9.26
CA ALA A 90 -15.15 11.69 -10.40
C ALA A 90 -16.05 10.93 -11.33
N GLU A 91 -16.73 11.65 -12.19
CA GLU A 91 -17.54 11.02 -13.22
C GLU A 91 -16.68 10.07 -14.07
N GLY A 92 -17.11 8.82 -14.18
CA GLY A 92 -16.40 7.77 -14.91
C GLY A 92 -15.31 7.03 -14.13
N GLU A 93 -14.98 7.46 -12.91
CA GLU A 93 -14.01 6.75 -12.08
C GLU A 93 -14.63 5.61 -11.26
N ALA A 94 -13.84 4.56 -11.04
CA ALA A 94 -14.15 3.49 -10.11
C ALA A 94 -13.30 3.61 -8.84
N VAL A 95 -13.84 3.13 -7.72
CA VAL A 95 -13.09 3.05 -6.47
C VAL A 95 -12.40 1.70 -6.36
N TYR A 96 -11.09 1.74 -6.17
CA TYR A 96 -10.26 0.58 -5.89
C TYR A 96 -9.76 0.62 -4.45
N LEU A 97 -9.67 -0.55 -3.82
CA LEU A 97 -8.96 -0.70 -2.55
C LEU A 97 -7.57 -1.26 -2.86
N VAL A 98 -6.54 -0.54 -2.41
CA VAL A 98 -5.13 -0.86 -2.68
C VAL A 98 -4.39 -1.09 -1.38
N ARG A 99 -3.50 -2.09 -1.36
CA ARG A 99 -2.62 -2.30 -0.20
C ARG A 99 -1.68 -1.10 -0.04
N ALA A 100 -1.49 -0.71 1.20
CA ALA A 100 -0.55 0.32 1.61
C ALA A 100 0.23 -0.16 2.84
N ALA A 101 1.22 0.64 3.24
CA ALA A 101 1.95 0.45 4.49
C ALA A 101 1.91 1.76 5.27
N SER A 102 1.82 1.70 6.59
CA SER A 102 1.98 2.87 7.45
C SER A 102 2.83 2.55 8.66
N GLY A 103 3.38 3.60 9.27
CA GLY A 103 3.85 3.53 10.66
C GLY A 103 2.69 3.54 11.67
N VAL A 104 3.05 3.47 12.95
CA VAL A 104 2.12 3.53 14.11
C VAL A 104 1.68 4.96 14.49
N GLY A 105 2.09 5.99 13.73
CA GLY A 105 1.87 7.41 14.04
C GLY A 105 0.61 8.05 13.45
N GLY A 106 0.52 9.38 13.56
CA GLY A 106 -0.58 10.23 13.06
C GLY A 106 -0.36 10.82 11.66
N GLY A 107 0.41 10.13 10.81
CA GLY A 107 0.73 10.53 9.45
C GLY A 107 -0.43 10.45 8.45
N SER A 108 -0.16 10.80 7.20
CA SER A 108 -1.12 10.88 6.10
C SER A 108 -0.65 10.12 4.86
N PHE A 109 -1.60 9.64 4.05
CA PHE A 109 -1.27 8.99 2.79
C PHE A 109 -1.24 9.98 1.63
N VAL A 110 -0.25 9.82 0.74
CA VAL A 110 -0.12 10.51 -0.54
C VAL A 110 -0.04 9.45 -1.63
N GLY A 111 -0.74 9.67 -2.74
CA GLY A 111 -0.79 8.74 -3.87
C GLY A 111 -0.18 9.34 -5.12
N TYR A 112 0.54 8.53 -5.89
CA TYR A 112 1.12 8.89 -7.18
C TYR A 112 0.69 7.85 -8.21
N ILE A 113 0.26 8.29 -9.39
CA ILE A 113 -0.18 7.38 -10.46
C ILE A 113 0.50 7.68 -11.79
N ASN A 114 0.77 6.61 -12.54
CA ASN A 114 1.14 6.65 -13.94
C ASN A 114 0.61 5.41 -14.67
N ASP A 115 1.07 5.17 -15.90
CA ASP A 115 0.64 4.01 -16.69
C ASP A 115 1.11 2.66 -16.13
N ASN A 116 2.14 2.64 -15.29
CA ASN A 116 2.70 1.42 -14.71
C ASN A 116 1.98 0.98 -13.43
N GLY A 117 1.29 1.89 -12.74
CA GLY A 117 0.57 1.58 -11.53
C GLY A 117 0.42 2.77 -10.58
N ILE A 118 0.24 2.43 -9.31
CA ILE A 118 0.06 3.39 -8.23
C ILE A 118 1.09 3.18 -7.13
N LEU A 119 1.68 4.27 -6.64
CA LEU A 119 2.48 4.31 -5.43
C LEU A 119 1.69 5.02 -4.33
N ILE A 120 1.58 4.39 -3.17
CA ILE A 120 1.00 4.98 -1.96
C ILE A 120 2.11 5.16 -0.93
N LEU A 121 2.39 6.40 -0.56
CA LEU A 121 3.34 6.73 0.50
C LEU A 121 2.59 7.20 1.74
N TYR A 122 2.97 6.67 2.89
CA TYR A 122 2.55 7.17 4.19
C TYR A 122 3.60 8.16 4.71
N GLY A 123 3.23 9.43 4.78
CA GLY A 123 4.03 10.51 5.34
C GLY A 123 3.85 10.67 6.83
N VAL A 124 4.93 10.71 7.58
CA VAL A 124 4.92 11.02 9.01
C VAL A 124 6.13 11.88 9.36
N MET A 125 6.00 12.78 10.32
CA MET A 125 7.15 13.49 10.86
C MET A 125 8.02 12.52 11.68
N GLY A 126 9.27 12.32 11.26
CA GLY A 126 10.22 11.45 11.95
C GLY A 126 10.29 10.03 11.39
N SER A 127 10.78 9.07 12.18
CA SER A 127 10.96 7.70 11.66
C SER A 127 9.64 6.97 11.46
N CYS A 128 9.56 6.23 10.36
CA CYS A 128 8.44 5.39 9.99
C CYS A 128 8.11 4.26 10.99
N GLY A 129 9.07 3.86 11.84
CA GLY A 129 8.88 2.78 12.80
C GLY A 129 8.49 1.44 12.17
N GLU A 130 7.88 0.56 12.97
CA GLU A 130 7.34 -0.72 12.50
C GLU A 130 6.19 -0.50 11.51
N GLN A 131 6.27 -1.18 10.37
CA GLN A 131 5.28 -1.06 9.30
C GLN A 131 4.11 -2.01 9.53
N VAL A 132 2.89 -1.48 9.44
CA VAL A 132 1.66 -2.27 9.43
C VAL A 132 1.06 -2.31 8.03
N HIS A 133 0.44 -3.44 7.70
CA HIS A 133 -0.33 -3.58 6.47
C HIS A 133 -1.61 -2.76 6.56
N ARG A 134 -1.83 -1.91 5.56
CA ARG A 134 -2.97 -1.01 5.47
C ARG A 134 -3.70 -1.22 4.16
N VAL A 135 -4.93 -0.72 4.10
CA VAL A 135 -5.68 -0.57 2.86
C VAL A 135 -6.20 0.85 2.76
N VAL A 136 -6.03 1.46 1.59
CA VAL A 136 -6.61 2.77 1.27
C VAL A 136 -7.53 2.63 0.07
N ALA A 137 -8.54 3.48 0.01
CA ALA A 137 -9.42 3.61 -1.14
C ALA A 137 -8.87 4.69 -2.08
N VAL A 138 -8.83 4.39 -3.37
CA VAL A 138 -8.40 5.31 -4.42
C VAL A 138 -9.44 5.35 -5.54
N SER A 139 -9.79 6.56 -5.99
CA SER A 139 -10.69 6.76 -7.12
C SER A 139 -9.88 6.98 -8.39
N LEU A 140 -10.07 6.12 -9.39
CA LEU A 140 -9.26 6.08 -10.62
C LEU A 140 -10.11 5.71 -11.84
N ASN A 141 -9.70 6.21 -13.01
CA ASN A 141 -10.36 5.88 -14.30
C ASN A 141 -10.12 4.43 -14.76
N LYS A 142 -9.03 3.81 -14.34
CA LYS A 142 -8.64 2.44 -14.72
C LYS A 142 -8.00 1.72 -13.54
N ARG A 143 -8.12 0.39 -13.50
CA ARG A 143 -7.45 -0.44 -12.50
C ARG A 143 -5.93 -0.34 -12.65
N PRO A 144 -5.18 0.07 -11.61
CA PRO A 144 -3.72 -0.02 -11.59
C PRO A 144 -3.21 -1.41 -11.93
N ALA A 145 -2.20 -1.50 -12.79
CA ALA A 145 -1.54 -2.76 -13.12
C ALA A 145 -0.72 -3.30 -11.94
N LYS A 146 -0.15 -2.39 -11.13
CA LYS A 146 0.66 -2.71 -9.95
C LYS A 146 0.37 -1.71 -8.83
N VAL A 147 0.57 -2.15 -7.59
CA VAL A 147 0.47 -1.34 -6.38
C VAL A 147 1.80 -1.40 -5.66
N PHE A 148 2.30 -0.23 -5.29
CA PHE A 148 3.51 -0.05 -4.51
C PHE A 148 3.17 0.76 -3.27
N GLY A 149 3.87 0.47 -2.16
CA GLY A 149 3.58 1.07 -0.87
C GLY A 149 4.87 1.33 -0.11
N GLY A 150 4.91 2.43 0.63
CA GLY A 150 6.04 2.77 1.48
C GLY A 150 5.66 3.78 2.55
N CYS A 151 6.62 4.05 3.42
CA CYS A 151 6.53 5.11 4.42
C CYS A 151 7.70 6.07 4.25
N SER A 152 7.45 7.38 4.38
CA SER A 152 8.44 8.45 4.33
C SER A 152 8.38 9.30 5.59
N GLY A 153 9.56 9.55 6.17
CA GLY A 153 9.74 10.34 7.40
C GLY A 153 9.95 11.85 7.19
N ALA A 154 9.90 12.30 5.94
CA ALA A 154 10.35 13.61 5.49
C ALA A 154 9.22 14.54 5.02
N LEU A 155 7.96 14.26 5.39
CA LEU A 155 6.81 15.11 5.06
C LEU A 155 6.53 16.15 6.16
#